data_AF-A0A7S0S7B6-F1
#
_entry.id   AF-A0A7S0S7B6-F1
#
_cell.length_a   1.000
_cell.length_b   1.000
_cell.length_c   1.000
_cell.angle_alpha   90.00
_cell.angle_beta   90.00
_cell.angle_gamma   90.00
#
_symmetry.space_group_name_H-M   'P 1'
#
loop_
_entity.id
_entity.type
_entity.pdbx_description
1 polymer ?
#
loop_
_entity_poly.entity_id
_entity_poly.type
_entity_poly.pdbx_seq_one_letter_code
_entity_poly.pdbx_strand_id
1 'polypeptide(L)'
;SLLLCGPSGTGRRSCMLLAAYMHHMELYTPKMTRNYDLKAFRNDLKEVMRRVGVEGRPLLLFLEDHQMVEPTFLELINSLLSGGEVPGLFTPEELAKELAPLEQAKNDDATYTGPPSTYAYFTYRVQKYLHVGLSMDPSNELFRARCESNH
;
A
#
# COMPACT_ATOMS: atom_id res chain seq x y z
N SER A 1 -9.36 2.56 3.42
CA SER A 1 -8.15 2.95 4.16
C SER A 1 -8.49 3.16 5.63
N LEU A 2 -7.60 2.81 6.56
CA LEU A 2 -7.80 2.93 8.00
C LEU A 2 -6.68 3.80 8.59
N LEU A 3 -7.01 4.94 9.20
CA LEU A 3 -6.03 5.76 9.91
C LEU A 3 -6.11 5.42 11.40
N LEU A 4 -5.01 4.95 11.99
CA LEU A 4 -4.92 4.67 13.42
C LEU A 4 -4.00 5.71 14.08
N CYS A 5 -4.62 6.68 14.73
CA CYS A 5 -3.92 7.68 15.53
C CYS A 5 -3.95 7.27 17.01
N GLY A 6 -2.78 7.15 17.64
CA GLY A 6 -2.68 6.84 19.07
C GLY A 6 -1.23 6.74 19.53
N PRO A 7 -0.92 7.02 20.81
CA PRO A 7 0.46 7.06 21.32
C PRO A 7 1.17 5.71 21.25
N SER A 8 2.50 5.74 21.11
CA SER A 8 3.35 4.56 21.06
C SER A 8 3.24 3.70 22.33
N GLY A 9 3.28 2.37 22.18
CA GLY A 9 3.22 1.42 23.31
C GLY A 9 1.82 0.84 23.64
N THR A 10 0.78 1.18 22.89
CA THR A 10 -0.62 0.78 23.13
C THR A 10 -1.05 -0.53 22.46
N GLY A 11 -0.12 -1.32 21.91
CA GLY A 11 -0.46 -2.56 21.20
C GLY A 11 -1.03 -2.37 19.79
N ARG A 12 -0.78 -1.20 19.15
CA ARG A 12 -1.24 -0.86 17.78
C ARG A 12 -0.98 -1.98 16.77
N ARG A 13 0.22 -2.59 16.81
CA ARG A 13 0.57 -3.73 15.95
C ARG A 13 -0.31 -4.95 16.21
N SER A 14 -0.60 -5.26 17.47
CA SER A 14 -1.49 -6.38 17.85
C SER A 14 -2.91 -6.13 17.37
N CYS A 15 -3.42 -4.89 17.48
CA CYS A 15 -4.73 -4.52 16.94
C CYS A 15 -4.76 -4.64 15.41
N MET A 16 -3.71 -4.22 14.72
CA MET A 16 -3.61 -4.35 13.26
C MET A 16 -3.51 -5.79 12.81
N LEU A 17 -2.75 -6.62 13.54
CA LEU A 17 -2.69 -8.05 13.30
C LEU A 17 -4.06 -8.71 13.50
N LEU A 18 -4.77 -8.34 14.56
CA LEU A 18 -6.13 -8.83 14.82
C LEU A 18 -7.10 -8.38 13.73
N ALA A 19 -7.07 -7.11 13.32
CA ALA A 19 -7.91 -6.60 12.25
C ALA A 19 -7.62 -7.30 10.91
N ALA A 20 -6.35 -7.47 10.56
CA ALA A 20 -5.93 -8.22 9.38
C ALA A 20 -6.46 -9.66 9.44
N TYR A 21 -6.30 -10.32 10.60
CA TYR A 21 -6.80 -11.69 10.81
C TYR A 21 -8.32 -11.79 10.65
N MET A 22 -9.08 -10.89 11.26
CA MET A 22 -10.55 -10.88 11.20
C MET A 22 -11.08 -10.64 9.78
N HIS A 23 -10.35 -9.88 8.96
CA HIS A 23 -10.72 -9.58 7.58
C HIS A 23 -10.02 -10.49 6.55
N HIS A 24 -9.33 -11.56 7.00
CA HIS A 24 -8.57 -12.47 6.14
C HIS A 24 -7.55 -11.77 5.22
N MET A 25 -6.91 -10.71 5.74
CA MET A 25 -5.88 -9.95 5.05
C MET A 25 -4.49 -10.35 5.52
N GLU A 26 -3.51 -10.31 4.62
CA GLU A 26 -2.11 -10.40 5.01
C GLU A 26 -1.65 -9.06 5.60
N LEU A 27 -0.99 -9.08 6.77
CA LEU A 27 -0.34 -7.88 7.32
C LEU A 27 1.08 -7.78 6.75
N TYR A 28 1.36 -6.69 6.02
CA TYR A 28 2.70 -6.40 5.51
C TYR A 28 3.26 -5.14 6.18
N THR A 29 4.50 -5.20 6.65
CA THR A 29 5.23 -4.05 7.16
C THR A 29 6.64 -4.06 6.59
N PRO A 30 7.11 -2.94 5.99
CA PRO A 30 8.50 -2.81 5.57
C PRO A 30 9.48 -3.12 6.69
N LYS A 31 10.55 -3.85 6.37
CA LYS A 31 11.60 -4.14 7.35
C LYS A 31 12.67 -3.07 7.28
N MET A 32 12.69 -2.19 8.26
CA MET A 32 13.70 -1.15 8.34
C MET A 32 15.10 -1.74 8.54
N THR A 33 16.02 -1.35 7.66
CA THR A 33 17.45 -1.64 7.75
C THR A 33 18.21 -0.33 7.98
N ARG A 34 19.49 -0.41 8.35
CA ARG A 34 20.32 0.79 8.61
C ARG A 34 20.43 1.73 7.40
N ASN A 35 20.30 1.18 6.19
CA ASN A 35 20.40 1.92 4.93
C ASN A 35 19.08 1.90 4.18
N TYR A 36 17.96 1.92 4.91
CA TYR A 36 16.65 1.92 4.28
C TYR A 36 16.37 3.32 3.70
N ASP A 37 16.31 3.37 2.38
CA ASP A 37 16.14 4.58 1.58
C ASP A 37 14.86 4.51 0.73
N LEU A 38 14.58 5.57 -0.02
CA LEU A 38 13.48 5.61 -0.98
C LEU A 38 13.48 4.43 -1.96
N LYS A 39 14.65 3.92 -2.37
CA LYS A 39 14.74 2.78 -3.28
C LYS A 39 14.27 1.50 -2.62
N ALA A 40 14.67 1.25 -1.38
CA ALA A 40 14.18 0.12 -0.59
C ALA A 40 12.66 0.19 -0.44
N PHE A 41 12.12 1.36 -0.12
CA PHE A 41 10.67 1.52 0.01
C PHE A 41 9.91 1.29 -1.31
N ARG A 42 10.44 1.80 -2.44
CA ARG A 42 9.85 1.52 -3.76
C ARG A 42 9.82 0.02 -4.06
N ASN A 43 10.84 -0.75 -3.65
CA ASN A 43 10.82 -2.20 -3.82
C ASN A 43 9.75 -2.88 -2.95
N ASP A 44 9.58 -2.43 -1.71
CA ASP A 44 8.51 -2.92 -0.84
C ASP A 44 7.12 -2.59 -1.43
N LEU A 45 6.93 -1.40 -2.01
CA LEU A 45 5.70 -1.05 -2.72
C LEU A 45 5.47 -1.92 -3.96
N LYS A 46 6.51 -2.26 -4.73
CA LYS A 46 6.37 -3.19 -5.87
C LYS A 46 5.85 -4.55 -5.42
N GLU A 47 6.42 -5.09 -4.34
CA GLU A 47 5.99 -6.38 -3.77
C GLU A 47 4.54 -6.32 -3.28
N VAL A 48 4.16 -5.25 -2.58
CA VAL A 48 2.78 -5.01 -2.16
C VAL A 48 1.84 -4.97 -3.36
N MET A 49 2.15 -4.16 -4.38
CA MET A 49 1.35 -4.03 -5.59
C MET A 49 1.22 -5.34 -6.36
N ARG A 50 2.26 -6.18 -6.40
CA ARG A 50 2.17 -7.51 -7.01
C ARG A 50 1.17 -8.40 -6.27
N ARG A 51 1.22 -8.45 -4.94
CA ARG A 51 0.31 -9.29 -4.14
C ARG A 51 -1.15 -8.87 -4.25
N VAL A 52 -1.43 -7.57 -4.20
CA VAL A 52 -2.81 -7.08 -4.27
C VAL A 52 -3.32 -7.05 -5.72
N GLY A 53 -2.50 -6.59 -6.66
CA GLY A 53 -2.92 -6.32 -8.03
C GLY A 53 -2.78 -7.53 -8.97
N VAL A 54 -1.72 -8.33 -8.81
CA VAL A 54 -1.49 -9.53 -9.63
C VAL A 54 -2.10 -10.77 -8.99
N GLU A 55 -1.75 -11.05 -7.73
CA GLU A 55 -2.23 -12.25 -7.03
C GLU A 55 -3.67 -12.09 -6.49
N GLY A 56 -4.14 -10.86 -6.27
CA GLY A 56 -5.49 -10.58 -5.76
C GLY A 56 -5.69 -10.89 -4.30
N ARG A 57 -4.61 -10.84 -3.52
CA ARG A 57 -4.67 -11.13 -2.09
C ARG A 57 -4.97 -9.84 -1.32
N PRO A 58 -6.02 -9.80 -0.49
CA PRO A 58 -6.25 -8.70 0.44
C PRO A 58 -5.04 -8.51 1.36
N LEU A 59 -4.55 -7.28 1.45
CA LEU A 59 -3.33 -6.96 2.19
C LEU A 59 -3.47 -5.63 2.93
N LEU A 60 -3.05 -5.64 4.19
CA LEU A 60 -2.95 -4.47 5.05
C LEU A 60 -1.49 -4.03 5.15
N LEU A 61 -1.14 -2.95 4.44
CA LEU A 61 0.16 -2.29 4.54
C LEU A 61 0.17 -1.46 5.82
N PHE A 62 1.02 -1.83 6.77
CA PHE A 62 1.15 -1.15 8.05
C PHE A 62 2.50 -0.45 8.18
N LEU A 63 2.45 0.88 8.37
CA LEU A 63 3.60 1.75 8.53
C LEU A 63 3.56 2.48 9.86
N GLU A 64 4.69 2.47 10.56
CA GLU A 64 4.87 3.13 11.86
C GLU A 64 5.69 4.42 11.73
N ASP A 65 5.61 5.31 12.73
CA ASP A 65 6.30 6.62 12.69
C ASP A 65 7.79 6.55 12.40
N HIS A 66 8.47 5.62 13.07
CA HIS A 66 9.91 5.43 12.91
C HIS A 66 10.27 4.94 11.50
N GLN A 67 9.29 4.44 10.74
CA GLN A 67 9.46 3.98 9.37
C GLN A 67 9.26 5.11 8.34
N MET A 68 8.66 6.23 8.75
CA MET A 68 8.43 7.38 7.88
C MET A 68 9.64 8.33 7.96
N VAL A 69 10.76 7.90 7.37
CA VAL A 69 12.04 8.61 7.42
C VAL A 69 12.07 9.80 6.46
N GLU A 70 11.44 9.66 5.29
CA GLU A 70 11.40 10.68 4.24
C GLU A 70 9.95 11.11 3.96
N PRO A 71 9.64 12.41 3.80
CA PRO A 71 8.29 12.88 3.47
C PRO A 71 7.72 12.25 2.20
N THR A 72 8.58 11.96 1.22
CA THR A 72 8.22 11.32 -0.05
C THR A 72 7.54 9.97 0.15
N PHE A 73 7.72 9.28 1.29
CA PHE A 73 7.02 8.01 1.53
C PHE A 73 5.51 8.21 1.59
N LEU A 74 5.06 9.28 2.27
CA LEU A 74 3.64 9.61 2.37
C LEU A 74 3.06 10.02 1.02
N GLU A 75 3.82 10.72 0.18
CA GLU A 75 3.41 11.06 -1.18
C GLU A 75 3.17 9.82 -2.05
N LEU A 76 4.05 8.81 -1.95
CA LEU A 76 3.87 7.54 -2.67
C LEU A 76 2.67 6.75 -2.15
N ILE A 77 2.44 6.73 -0.83
CA ILE A 77 1.28 6.08 -0.23
C ILE A 77 -0.01 6.77 -0.67
N ASN A 78 -0.04 8.11 -0.68
CA ASN A 78 -1.20 8.86 -1.13
C ASN A 78 -1.48 8.63 -2.61
N SER A 79 -0.43 8.51 -3.44
CA SER A 79 -0.58 8.12 -4.84
C SER A 79 -1.24 6.74 -4.98
N LEU A 80 -0.84 5.75 -4.17
CA LEU A 80 -1.48 4.43 -4.14
C LEU A 80 -2.93 4.49 -3.67
N LEU A 81 -3.23 5.25 -2.63
CA LEU A 81 -4.57 5.36 -2.08
C LEU A 81 -5.55 6.06 -3.03
N SER A 82 -5.10 7.11 -3.71
CA SER A 82 -5.93 7.91 -4.62
C SER A 82 -6.04 7.27 -6.00
N GLY A 83 -4.91 6.83 -6.57
CA GLY A 83 -4.83 6.37 -7.96
C GLY A 83 -4.69 4.86 -8.15
N GLY A 84 -4.40 4.11 -7.07
CA GLY A 84 -4.03 2.70 -7.21
C GLY A 84 -2.69 2.47 -7.91
N GLU A 85 -1.89 3.52 -8.07
CA GLU A 85 -0.61 3.49 -8.79
C GLU A 85 0.43 4.43 -8.16
N VAL A 86 1.69 4.19 -8.50
CA VAL A 86 2.81 5.07 -8.16
C VAL A 86 3.58 5.39 -9.43
N PRO A 87 3.64 6.68 -9.84
CA PRO A 87 4.37 7.08 -11.04
C PRO A 87 5.84 6.65 -11.00
N GLY A 88 6.28 6.01 -12.09
CA GLY A 88 7.66 5.53 -12.24
C GLY A 88 8.06 4.47 -11.21
N LEU A 89 7.11 3.73 -10.64
CA LEU A 89 7.44 2.61 -9.75
C LEU A 89 8.00 1.45 -10.56
N PHE A 90 7.26 1.01 -11.58
CA PHE A 90 7.69 -0.04 -12.51
C PHE A 90 8.30 0.56 -13.77
N THR A 91 9.28 -0.11 -14.35
CA THR A 91 9.65 0.15 -15.74
C THR A 91 8.54 -0.38 -16.67
N PRO A 92 8.42 0.12 -17.91
CA PRO A 92 7.43 -0.40 -18.86
C PRO A 92 7.54 -1.91 -19.09
N GLU A 93 8.76 -2.44 -19.11
CA GLU A 93 9.06 -3.86 -19.28
C GLU A 93 8.63 -4.69 -18.06
N GLU A 94 8.94 -4.23 -16.85
CA GLU A 94 8.50 -4.86 -15.60
C GLU A 94 6.98 -4.88 -15.51
N LEU A 95 6.33 -3.74 -15.81
CA LEU A 95 4.88 -3.62 -15.75
C LEU A 95 4.20 -4.56 -16.75
N ALA A 96 4.67 -4.61 -18.00
CA ALA A 96 4.09 -5.50 -19.01
C ALA A 96 4.14 -6.98 -18.57
N LYS A 97 5.24 -7.39 -17.91
CA LYS A 97 5.37 -8.75 -17.37
C LYS A 97 4.37 -9.04 -16.25
N GLU A 98 4.15 -8.10 -15.34
CA GLU A 98 3.18 -8.25 -14.24
C GLU A 98 1.72 -8.23 -14.75
N LEU A 99 1.44 -7.50 -15.83
CA LEU A 99 0.09 -7.41 -16.42
C LEU A 99 -0.26 -8.61 -17.30
N ALA A 100 0.72 -9.29 -17.90
CA ALA A 100 0.46 -10.45 -18.77
C ALA A 100 -0.48 -11.52 -18.18
N PRO A 101 -0.32 -11.98 -16.92
CA PRO A 101 -1.24 -12.97 -16.32
C PRO A 101 -2.63 -12.40 -16.01
N LEU A 102 -2.80 -11.08 -15.99
CA LEU A 102 -4.05 -10.43 -15.60
C LEU A 102 -5.09 -10.37 -16.72
N GLU A 103 -4.68 -10.58 -17.97
CA GLU A 103 -5.61 -10.50 -19.09
C GLU A 103 -6.70 -11.58 -18.98
N GLN A 104 -6.30 -12.81 -18.64
CA GLN A 104 -7.24 -13.90 -18.39
C GLN A 104 -8.09 -13.62 -17.15
N ALA A 105 -7.46 -13.22 -16.04
CA ALA A 105 -8.16 -12.92 -14.78
C ALA A 105 -9.22 -11.82 -14.95
N LYS A 106 -8.93 -10.79 -15.75
CA LYS A 106 -9.87 -9.71 -16.09
C LYS A 106 -11.09 -10.24 -16.85
N ASN A 107 -10.88 -11.12 -17.83
CA ASN A 107 -11.97 -11.68 -18.63
C ASN A 107 -12.86 -12.62 -17.81
N ASP A 108 -12.29 -13.29 -16.81
CA ASP A 108 -13.02 -14.18 -15.91
C ASP A 108 -13.72 -13.43 -14.75
N ASP A 109 -13.32 -12.19 -14.46
CA ASP A 109 -13.89 -11.36 -13.40
C ASP A 109 -15.14 -10.60 -13.89
N ALA A 110 -16.29 -11.26 -13.78
CA ALA A 110 -17.59 -10.68 -14.12
C ALA A 110 -17.99 -9.45 -13.28
N THR A 111 -17.26 -9.15 -12.19
CA THR A 111 -17.53 -7.97 -11.34
C THR A 111 -16.82 -6.71 -11.82
N TYR A 112 -15.85 -6.85 -12.74
CA TYR A 112 -15.11 -5.71 -13.27
C TYR A 112 -15.87 -5.00 -14.39
N THR A 113 -16.26 -3.76 -14.14
CA THR A 113 -16.99 -2.89 -15.10
C THR A 113 -16.16 -1.70 -15.58
N GLY A 114 -14.85 -1.69 -15.29
CA GLY A 114 -13.96 -0.60 -15.66
C GLY A 114 -13.53 -0.64 -17.14
N PRO A 115 -12.61 0.25 -17.55
CA PRO A 115 -12.05 0.25 -18.90
C PRO A 115 -11.46 -1.11 -19.29
N PRO A 116 -11.47 -1.49 -20.57
CA PRO A 116 -11.00 -2.82 -21.01
C PRO A 116 -9.48 -3.03 -20.85
N SER A 117 -8.72 -2.01 -20.45
CA SER A 117 -7.28 -2.09 -20.26
C SER A 117 -6.91 -2.99 -19.07
N THR A 118 -5.99 -3.92 -19.29
CA THR A 118 -5.44 -4.77 -18.22
C THR A 118 -4.78 -3.94 -17.10
N TYR A 119 -4.23 -2.77 -17.43
CA TYR A 119 -3.71 -1.85 -16.43
C TYR A 119 -4.81 -1.26 -15.54
N ALA A 120 -5.95 -0.90 -16.13
CA ALA A 120 -7.09 -0.40 -15.35
C ALA A 120 -7.70 -1.49 -14.46
N TYR A 121 -7.61 -2.76 -14.86
CA TYR A 121 -7.99 -3.88 -14.00
C TYR A 121 -7.01 -4.07 -12.85
N PHE A 122 -5.71 -3.94 -13.12
CA PHE A 122 -4.66 -3.98 -12.10
C PHE A 122 -4.85 -2.89 -11.03
N THR A 123 -5.03 -1.62 -11.43
CA THR A 123 -5.23 -0.52 -10.47
C THR A 123 -6.54 -0.67 -9.70
N TYR A 124 -7.61 -1.16 -10.34
CA TYR A 124 -8.85 -1.55 -9.65
C TYR A 124 -8.61 -2.58 -8.54
N ARG A 125 -7.85 -3.65 -8.83
CA ARG A 125 -7.50 -4.67 -7.83
C ARG A 125 -6.62 -4.10 -6.71
N VAL A 126 -5.66 -3.23 -7.04
CA VAL A 126 -4.86 -2.52 -6.04
C VAL A 126 -5.78 -1.75 -5.09
N GLN A 127 -6.69 -0.93 -5.60
CA GLN A 127 -7.63 -0.17 -4.77
C GLN A 127 -8.60 -1.05 -3.96
N LYS A 128 -9.01 -2.19 -4.53
CA LYS A 128 -9.95 -3.13 -3.89
C LYS A 128 -9.31 -3.92 -2.76
N TYR A 129 -8.07 -4.36 -2.92
CA TYR A 129 -7.41 -5.30 -2.02
C TYR A 129 -6.34 -4.68 -1.13
N LEU A 130 -5.86 -3.47 -1.44
CA LEU A 130 -4.91 -2.76 -0.60
C LEU A 130 -5.64 -1.94 0.47
N HIS A 131 -5.31 -2.25 1.71
CA HIS A 131 -5.65 -1.42 2.85
C HIS A 131 -4.36 -0.84 3.42
N VAL A 132 -4.35 0.46 3.73
CA VAL A 132 -3.21 1.10 4.38
C VAL A 132 -3.59 1.48 5.79
N GLY A 133 -2.70 1.15 6.72
CA GLY A 133 -2.71 1.55 8.12
C GLY A 133 -1.48 2.36 8.46
N LEU A 134 -1.68 3.62 8.84
CA LEU A 134 -0.60 4.45 9.35
C LEU A 134 -0.75 4.57 10.86
N SER A 135 0.31 4.23 11.57
CA SER A 135 0.44 4.46 13.01
C SER A 135 1.22 5.75 13.20
N MET A 136 0.51 6.81 13.59
CA MET A 136 1.09 8.11 13.92
C MET A 136 1.01 8.40 15.43
N ASP A 137 2.14 8.77 16.01
CA ASP A 137 2.26 9.22 17.39
C ASP A 137 1.99 10.72 17.45
N PRO A 138 0.92 11.17 18.13
CA PRO A 138 0.56 12.58 18.23
C PRO A 138 1.59 13.43 19.00
N SER A 139 2.53 12.80 19.73
CA SER A 139 3.65 13.49 20.38
C SER A 139 4.81 13.80 19.43
N ASN A 140 4.78 13.29 18.19
CA ASN A 140 5.79 13.62 17.18
C ASN A 140 5.54 15.02 16.62
N GLU A 141 6.56 15.89 16.61
CA GLU A 141 6.45 17.27 16.08
C GLU A 141 6.02 17.30 14.60
N LEU A 142 6.34 16.25 13.84
CA LEU A 142 5.93 16.10 12.43
C LEU A 142 4.47 15.67 12.26
N PHE A 143 3.74 15.34 13.34
CA PHE A 143 2.35 14.88 13.30
C PHE A 143 1.44 15.90 12.61
N ARG A 144 1.52 17.18 13.01
CA ARG A 144 0.66 18.24 12.43
C ARG A 144 0.92 18.43 10.94
N ALA A 145 2.19 18.50 10.54
CA ALA A 145 2.59 18.61 9.14
C ALA A 145 2.09 17.42 8.30
N ARG A 146 2.18 16.19 8.83
CA ARG A 146 1.73 14.97 8.15
C ARG A 146 0.20 14.88 8.04
N CYS A 147 -0.55 15.39 9.02
CA CYS A 147 -2.01 15.48 8.93
C CYS A 147 -2.46 16.54 7.92
N GLU A 148 -1.76 17.68 7.85
CA GLU A 148 -2.09 18.78 6.93
C GLU A 148 -1.76 18.46 5.46
N SER A 149 -0.75 17.63 5.19
CA SER A 149 -0.43 17.17 3.83
C SER A 149 -1.40 16.12 3.26
N ASN A 150 -2.40 15.67 4.03
CA ASN A 150 -3.43 14.72 3.60
C ASN A 150 -4.75 15.39 3.17
N HIS A 151 -4.73 16.67 2.80
CA HIS A 151 -5.88 17.41 2.28
C HIS A 151 -5.85 17.52 0.75
#